data_AF-A0A0Q8QPX0-F1
#
_entry.id   AF-A0A0Q8QPX0-F1
#
_cell.length_a   1.000
_cell.length_b   1.000
_cell.length_c   1.000
_cell.angle_alpha   90.00
_cell.angle_beta   90.00
_cell.angle_gamma   90.00
#
_symmetry.space_group_name_H-M   'P 1'
#
loop_
_entity.id
_entity.type
_entity.pdbx_description
1 polymer ?
#
loop_
_entity_poly.entity_id
_entity_poly.type
_entity_poly.pdbx_seq_one_letter_code
_entity_poly.pdbx_strand_id
1 'polypeptide(L)'
;MPLTKGSTLKSLELTFTCVPKLSPTGFDNAADYAKLVPLRARNAYGDMLLIDDIEGEPEERMRQLDFCLYGKEANFCGGANVLRLIDGEKADATADIKAFIESIELRDGTL
;
A
#
# COMPACT_ATOMS: atom_id res chain seq x y z
N MET A 1 -15.46 17.85 13.22
CA MET A 1 -16.84 17.32 13.07
C MET A 1 -16.80 15.85 13.48
N PRO A 2 -17.78 15.35 14.24
CA PRO A 2 -17.76 13.98 14.74
C PRO A 2 -18.13 13.00 13.61
N LEU A 3 -17.39 11.90 13.51
CA LEU A 3 -17.68 10.77 12.63
C LEU A 3 -19.11 10.28 12.92
N THR A 4 -19.97 10.28 11.91
CA THR A 4 -21.35 9.80 12.01
C THR A 4 -21.37 8.32 12.37
N LYS A 5 -22.08 8.00 13.46
CA LYS A 5 -22.43 6.61 13.83
C LYS A 5 -23.10 5.92 12.63
N GLY A 6 -22.46 4.89 12.08
CA GLY A 6 -23.08 3.98 11.12
C GLY A 6 -22.31 3.75 9.82
N SER A 7 -21.30 4.55 9.50
CA SER A 7 -20.37 4.23 8.41
C SER A 7 -19.28 3.31 8.94
N THR A 8 -19.54 2.00 8.91
CA THR A 8 -18.44 1.03 8.83
C THR A 8 -17.66 1.39 7.57
N LEU A 9 -16.45 1.94 7.72
CA LEU A 9 -15.42 1.81 6.69
C LEU A 9 -15.53 0.35 6.23
N LYS A 10 -15.93 0.12 4.96
CA LYS A 10 -15.74 -1.20 4.33
C LYS A 10 -14.31 -1.58 4.72
N SER A 11 -14.17 -2.67 5.46
CA SER A 11 -12.92 -3.09 6.06
C SER A 11 -11.77 -2.89 5.08
N LEU A 12 -10.76 -2.12 5.47
CA LEU A 12 -9.55 -2.00 4.69
C LEU A 12 -8.89 -3.37 4.66
N GLU A 13 -8.87 -4.01 3.51
CA GLU A 13 -8.23 -5.30 3.32
C GLU A 13 -6.81 -5.08 2.80
N LEU A 14 -5.83 -5.51 3.61
CA LEU A 14 -4.43 -5.57 3.24
C LEU A 14 -4.09 -7.02 2.93
N THR A 15 -3.57 -7.26 1.74
CA THR A 15 -3.06 -8.56 1.33
C THR A 15 -1.54 -8.56 1.42
N PHE A 16 -0.96 -9.69 1.81
CA PHE A 16 0.48 -9.83 1.99
C PHE A 16 0.97 -11.12 1.35
N THR A 17 2.19 -11.08 0.82
CA THR A 17 2.86 -12.24 0.24
C THR A 17 4.38 -12.12 0.41
N CYS A 18 5.03 -13.25 0.69
CA CYS A 18 6.48 -13.35 0.64
C CYS A 18 6.88 -13.87 -0.74
N VAL A 19 7.69 -13.10 -1.46
CA VAL A 19 8.19 -13.48 -2.79
C VAL A 19 9.71 -13.69 -2.75
N PRO A 20 10.26 -14.61 -3.58
CA PRO A 20 11.70 -14.76 -3.72
C PRO A 20 12.39 -13.42 -4.02
N LYS A 21 13.61 -13.22 -3.49
CA LYS A 21 14.34 -11.96 -3.62
C LYS A 21 14.53 -11.48 -5.08
N LEU A 22 14.71 -12.44 -6.00
CA LEU A 22 14.93 -12.17 -7.42
C LEU A 22 13.63 -12.02 -8.21
N SER A 23 12.46 -12.15 -7.57
CA SER A 23 11.19 -11.96 -8.25
C SER A 23 11.04 -10.50 -8.69
N PRO A 24 10.57 -10.25 -9.93
CA PRO A 24 10.27 -8.91 -10.37
C PRO A 24 9.14 -8.35 -9.49
N THR A 25 9.37 -7.20 -8.87
CA THR A 25 8.38 -6.51 -8.03
C THR A 25 7.45 -5.61 -8.85
N GLY A 26 7.84 -5.29 -10.09
CA GLY A 26 7.10 -4.36 -10.96
C GLY A 26 7.37 -2.89 -10.66
N PHE A 27 8.22 -2.57 -9.69
CA PHE A 27 8.53 -1.18 -9.31
C PHE A 27 9.65 -0.54 -10.14
N ASP A 28 10.55 -1.35 -10.71
CA ASP A 28 11.71 -0.85 -11.49
C ASP A 28 11.30 -0.13 -12.79
N ASN A 29 10.10 -0.40 -13.31
CA ASN A 29 9.54 0.20 -14.51
C ASN A 29 8.08 0.62 -14.28
N ALA A 30 7.83 1.35 -13.19
CA ALA A 30 6.52 1.91 -12.92
C ALA A 30 6.01 2.72 -14.13
N ALA A 31 4.78 2.46 -14.56
CA ALA A 31 4.16 3.20 -15.64
C ALA A 31 3.92 4.66 -15.25
N ASP A 32 3.85 5.58 -16.22
CA ASP A 32 3.73 7.04 -15.97
C ASP A 32 2.50 7.45 -15.15
N TYR A 33 1.45 6.63 -15.14
CA TYR A 33 0.23 6.85 -14.36
C TYR A 33 0.37 6.42 -12.89
N ALA A 34 1.46 5.75 -12.53
CA ALA A 34 1.72 5.24 -11.20
C ALA A 34 2.75 6.11 -10.49
N LYS A 35 2.52 6.37 -9.21
CA LYS A 35 3.43 7.14 -8.36
C LYS A 35 4.23 6.19 -7.48
N LEU A 36 5.54 6.13 -7.72
CA LEU A 36 6.46 5.41 -6.86
C LEU A 36 6.86 6.27 -5.65
N VAL A 37 6.79 5.68 -4.46
CA VAL A 37 7.13 6.31 -3.18
C VAL A 37 8.12 5.40 -2.45
N PRO A 38 9.34 5.87 -2.15
CA PRO A 38 10.29 5.06 -1.39
C PRO A 38 9.77 4.87 0.05
N LEU A 39 9.96 3.68 0.58
CA LEU A 39 9.62 3.29 1.95
C LEU A 39 10.86 3.01 2.77
N ARG A 40 10.76 3.32 4.06
CA ARG A 40 11.74 2.94 5.07
C ARG A 40 11.04 2.33 6.27
N ALA A 41 11.01 1.01 6.30
CA ALA A 41 10.55 0.25 7.46
C ALA A 41 11.63 0.24 8.56
N ARG A 42 11.35 -0.39 9.71
CA ARG A 42 12.27 -0.37 10.87
C ARG A 42 13.68 -0.82 10.54
N ASN A 43 13.80 -1.89 9.76
CA ASN A 43 15.08 -2.51 9.39
C ASN A 43 15.14 -2.93 7.91
N ALA A 44 14.24 -2.42 7.07
CA ALA A 44 14.20 -2.71 5.63
C ALA A 44 13.89 -1.44 4.84
N TYR A 45 14.40 -1.39 3.61
CA TYR A 45 13.96 -0.40 2.63
C TYR A 45 12.95 -1.05 1.68
N GLY A 46 12.17 -0.25 0.99
CA GLY A 46 11.13 -0.73 0.12
C GLY A 46 10.64 0.34 -0.82
N ASP A 47 9.66 -0.03 -1.63
CA ASP A 47 8.92 0.89 -2.48
C ASP A 47 7.42 0.64 -2.32
N MET A 48 6.66 1.71 -2.51
CA MET A 48 5.22 1.70 -2.56
C MET A 48 4.78 2.36 -3.87
N LEU A 49 3.93 1.68 -4.61
CA LEU A 49 3.32 2.17 -5.83
C LEU A 49 1.89 2.59 -5.52
N LEU A 50 1.54 3.80 -5.92
CA LEU A 50 0.19 4.33 -5.84
C LEU A 50 -0.36 4.46 -7.25
N ILE A 51 -1.49 3.82 -7.52
CA ILE A 51 -2.21 3.92 -8.79
C ILE A 51 -3.58 4.52 -8.47
N ASP A 52 -3.90 5.66 -9.09
CA ASP A 52 -5.19 6.32 -8.95
C ASP A 52 -6.14 5.89 -10.08
N ASP A 53 -7.45 6.05 -9.86
CA ASP A 53 -8.50 5.99 -10.89
C ASP A 53 -8.65 4.63 -11.60
N ILE A 54 -8.51 3.54 -10.84
CA ILE A 54 -8.43 2.17 -11.38
C ILE A 54 -9.80 1.64 -11.78
N GLU A 55 -10.88 2.19 -11.21
CA GLU A 55 -12.26 1.82 -11.52
C GLU A 55 -13.22 3.00 -11.33
N GLY A 56 -14.32 2.98 -12.09
CA GLY A 56 -15.59 3.60 -11.71
C GLY A 56 -15.87 5.02 -12.21
N GLU A 57 -17.15 5.39 -12.10
CA GLU A 57 -17.61 6.78 -12.15
C GLU A 57 -16.88 7.63 -11.10
N PRO A 58 -16.86 8.98 -11.19
CA PRO A 58 -16.14 9.83 -10.26
C PRO A 58 -16.31 9.48 -8.79
N GLU A 59 -17.50 9.03 -8.37
CA GLU A 59 -17.83 8.70 -6.99
C GLU A 59 -17.26 7.35 -6.50
N GLU A 60 -16.84 6.47 -7.41
CA GLU A 60 -16.38 5.10 -7.12
C GLU A 60 -14.86 4.93 -7.28
N ARG A 61 -14.16 6.02 -7.62
CA ARG A 61 -12.70 6.00 -7.82
C ARG A 61 -11.97 5.45 -6.61
N MET A 62 -11.17 4.43 -6.88
CA MET A 62 -10.27 3.82 -5.92
C MET A 62 -8.82 4.18 -6.23
N ARG A 63 -7.99 4.10 -5.21
CA ARG A 63 -6.53 4.06 -5.31
C ARG A 63 -6.07 2.66 -4.92
N GLN A 64 -5.29 2.03 -5.77
CA GLN A 64 -4.51 0.84 -5.39
C GLN A 64 -3.19 1.31 -4.82
N LEU A 65 -2.77 0.61 -3.78
CA LEU A 65 -1.49 0.72 -3.16
C LEU A 65 -0.88 -0.67 -3.23
N ASP A 66 0.27 -0.78 -3.88
CA ASP A 66 1.12 -1.97 -3.82
C ASP A 66 2.43 -1.58 -3.12
N PHE A 67 3.06 -2.49 -2.38
CA PHE A 67 4.36 -2.24 -1.78
C PHE A 67 5.21 -3.51 -1.74
N CYS A 68 6.53 -3.34 -1.68
CA CYS A 68 7.46 -4.38 -1.26
C CYS A 68 8.52 -3.80 -0.32
N LEU A 69 8.80 -4.52 0.77
CA LEU A 69 9.97 -4.36 1.60
C LEU A 69 11.02 -5.40 1.19
N TYR A 70 12.23 -4.95 0.93
CA TYR A 70 13.32 -5.79 0.43
C TYR A 70 14.07 -6.42 1.59
N GLY A 71 13.87 -7.72 1.78
CA GLY A 71 14.52 -8.51 2.82
C GLY A 71 15.80 -9.19 2.35
N LYS A 72 16.51 -9.82 3.29
CA LYS A 72 17.75 -10.54 3.00
C LYS A 72 17.52 -11.79 2.16
N GLU A 73 16.51 -12.59 2.52
CA GLU A 73 16.19 -13.90 1.91
C GLU A 73 14.99 -13.84 0.95
N ALA A 74 13.96 -13.08 1.32
CA ALA A 74 12.74 -12.88 0.55
C ALA A 74 12.28 -11.42 0.66
N ASN A 75 11.53 -10.96 -0.32
CA ASN A 75 10.84 -9.68 -0.26
C ASN A 75 9.46 -9.89 0.38
N PHE A 76 9.04 -8.94 1.22
CA PHE A 76 7.70 -8.93 1.79
C PHE A 76 6.87 -7.89 1.05
N CYS A 77 5.90 -8.36 0.27
CA CYS A 77 5.08 -7.52 -0.58
C CYS A 77 3.62 -7.57 -0.15
N GLY A 78 2.85 -6.59 -0.58
CA GLY A 78 1.43 -6.55 -0.31
C GLY A 78 0.73 -5.44 -1.06
N GLY A 79 -0.58 -5.38 -0.90
CA GLY A 79 -1.37 -4.31 -1.49
C GLY A 79 -2.75 -4.17 -0.89
N ALA A 80 -3.38 -3.04 -1.19
CA ALA A 80 -4.73 -2.68 -0.77
C ALA A 80 -5.38 -1.74 -1.78
N ASN A 81 -6.70 -1.81 -1.87
CA ASN A 81 -7.51 -0.80 -2.55
C ASN A 81 -8.16 0.10 -1.50
N VAL A 82 -7.98 1.42 -1.65
CA VAL A 82 -8.58 2.44 -0.78
C VAL A 82 -9.51 3.34 -1.59
N LEU A 83 -10.58 3.80 -0.96
CA LEU A 83 -11.44 4.81 -1.58
C LEU A 83 -10.66 6.12 -1.75
N ARG A 84 -10.77 6.75 -2.91
CA ARG A 84 -10.13 8.04 -3.19
C ARG A 84 -10.97 9.18 -2.58
N LEU A 85 -10.29 10.22 -2.08
CA LEU A 85 -10.90 11.50 -1.76
C LEU A 85 -11.44 12.14 -3.04
N ILE A 86 -12.75 12.06 -3.28
CA ILE A 86 -13.45 13.02 -4.14
C ILE A 86 -13.98 14.10 -3.20
N ASP A 87 -13.55 15.34 -3.43
CA ASP A 87 -14.08 16.55 -2.77
C ASP A 87 -14.06 16.56 -1.23
N GLY A 88 -13.14 15.83 -0.61
CA GLY A 88 -12.81 15.97 0.81
C GLY A 88 -13.60 15.11 1.81
N GLU A 89 -14.55 14.28 1.36
CA GLU A 89 -15.43 13.52 2.27
C GLU A 89 -15.06 12.04 2.50
N LYS A 90 -14.31 11.39 1.59
CA LYS A 90 -13.91 9.97 1.75
C LYS A 90 -12.48 9.84 2.27
N ALA A 91 -12.31 9.41 3.52
CA ALA A 91 -11.00 9.30 4.18
C ALA A 91 -10.00 8.42 3.38
N ASP A 92 -8.98 9.06 2.81
CA ASP A 92 -7.83 8.39 2.19
C ASP A 92 -6.95 7.75 3.28
N ALA A 93 -6.95 6.42 3.34
CA ALA A 93 -6.16 5.64 4.30
C ALA A 93 -4.70 5.47 3.88
N THR A 94 -4.24 6.08 2.78
CA THR A 94 -2.86 5.94 2.27
C THR A 94 -1.82 6.27 3.35
N ALA A 95 -2.04 7.33 4.13
CA ALA A 95 -1.12 7.75 5.18
C ALA A 95 -1.05 6.71 6.32
N ASP A 96 -2.20 6.18 6.74
CA ASP A 96 -2.27 5.15 7.79
C ASP A 96 -1.63 3.84 7.33
N ILE A 97 -1.86 3.44 6.08
CA ILE A 97 -1.21 2.25 5.48
C ILE A 97 0.29 2.44 5.39
N LYS A 98 0.75 3.60 4.92
CA LYS A 98 2.19 3.90 4.86
C LYS A 98 2.82 3.84 6.25
N ALA A 99 2.19 4.44 7.26
CA ALA A 99 2.67 4.38 8.63
C ALA A 99 2.70 2.95 9.18
N PHE A 100 1.68 2.14 8.87
CA PHE A 100 1.67 0.72 9.20
C PHE A 100 2.84 -0.02 8.54
N ILE A 101 3.07 0.16 7.23
CA ILE A 101 4.17 -0.48 6.50
C ILE A 101 5.53 -0.05 7.06
N GLU A 102 5.71 1.24 7.36
CA GLU A 102 6.95 1.77 7.94
C GLU A 102 7.21 1.24 9.37
N SER A 103 6.18 0.74 10.05
CA SER A 103 6.31 0.10 11.36
C SER A 103 6.78 -1.36 11.31
N ILE A 104 6.76 -1.99 10.14
CA ILE A 104 7.11 -3.41 9.93
C ILE A 104 8.60 -3.64 10.21
N GLU A 105 8.90 -4.81 10.78
CA GLU A 105 10.25 -5.32 10.97
C GLU A 105 10.36 -6.69 10.30
N LEU A 106 11.31 -6.83 9.37
CA LEU A 106 11.61 -8.12 8.74
C LEU A 106 12.58 -8.87 9.64
N ARG A 107 12.19 -10.02 10.16
CA ARG A 107 13.12 -10.85 10.94
C ARG A 107 14.09 -11.54 9.98
N ASP A 108 15.38 -11.37 10.23
CA ASP A 108 16.40 -12.21 9.60
C ASP A 108 16.16 -13.65 10.06
N GLY A 109 15.84 -14.53 9.11
CA GLY A 109 15.66 -15.96 9.37
C GLY A 109 16.88 -16.53 10.07
N THR A 110 16.77 -16.82 11.36
CA THR A 110 17.62 -17.79 12.04
C THR A 110 16.69 -18.74 12.77
N LEU A 111 16.42 -19.87 12.12
CA LEU A 111 15.98 -21.11 12.76
C LEU A 111 17.13 -22.10 12.68
#